data_AF-A0A645DZW6-F1
#
_entry.id   AF-A0A645DZW6-F1
#
_cell.length_a   1.000
_cell.length_b   1.000
_cell.length_c   1.000
_cell.angle_alpha   90.00
_cell.angle_beta   90.00
_cell.angle_gamma   90.00
#
_symmetry.space_group_name_H-M   'P 1'
#
loop_
_entity.id
_entity.type
_entity.pdbx_description
1 polymer ?
#
loop_
_entity_poly.entity_id
_entity_poly.type
_entity_poly.pdbx_seq_one_letter_code
_entity_poly.pdbx_strand_id
1 'polypeptide(L)'
;MPADCDFVLEGYIEKNAEPVIEGPFGDHTGFYSLPDMYPTFHITCISHRKDAIYPATLVGIPPQEDKYIALATEKIFLSPIKFTMAPEVHDLYLPEEGVGHNIAVVSIKKSYPGQAIKVAHALWGAGQMMFNKMMIVTDADVDVRDREELLQCIQQNYLPKRDTHFSRGPMDVLDHAAQQCGYGGKIMIDATVKFDEEGGSVKNSSISNLKTLHFTSNVDELLGIVNIILDNERLAKNDYFAMWLLGNNFDPVRDFSYVDGKLVIDCRSKSKGYKGFTRDWPEYALSSNSTIEVINSKWETLGIGEFIESPSALFKRCFPDNYKDYKSYKKD
;
A
#
# COMPACT_ATOMS: atom_id res chain seq x y z
N MET A 1 10.44 -19.27 24.99
CA MET A 1 11.05 -19.24 23.64
C MET A 1 10.94 -20.63 23.03
N PRO A 2 10.69 -20.77 21.72
CA PRO A 2 10.81 -22.05 21.02
C PRO A 2 12.20 -22.66 21.26
N ALA A 3 12.27 -23.98 21.45
CA ALA A 3 13.52 -24.67 21.81
C ALA A 3 14.48 -24.82 20.61
N ASP A 4 14.00 -24.54 19.39
CA ASP A 4 14.65 -24.73 18.10
C ASP A 4 15.12 -23.41 17.46
N CYS A 5 15.08 -22.29 18.19
CA CYS A 5 15.60 -21.01 17.70
C CYS A 5 17.13 -21.05 17.49
N ASP A 6 17.59 -20.34 16.45
CA ASP A 6 19.02 -20.12 16.21
C ASP A 6 19.67 -19.22 17.25
N PHE A 7 19.00 -18.10 17.59
CA PHE A 7 19.44 -17.09 18.55
C PHE A 7 18.31 -16.73 19.52
N VAL A 8 18.67 -16.42 20.76
CA VAL A 8 17.80 -15.81 21.77
C VAL A 8 18.54 -14.60 22.35
N LEU A 9 17.89 -13.43 22.28
CA LEU A 9 18.35 -12.19 22.90
C LEU A 9 17.51 -11.96 24.16
N GLU A 10 18.14 -12.09 25.33
CA GLU A 10 17.50 -11.84 26.62
C GLU A 10 17.89 -10.46 27.13
N GLY A 11 16.94 -9.77 27.76
CA GLY A 11 17.14 -8.39 28.15
C GLY A 11 15.93 -7.74 28.79
N TYR A 12 15.96 -6.42 28.92
CA TYR A 12 14.86 -5.64 29.46
C TYR A 12 14.73 -4.28 28.78
N ILE A 13 13.53 -3.70 28.89
CA ILE A 13 13.26 -2.30 28.55
C ILE A 13 13.05 -1.57 29.88
N GLU A 14 13.81 -0.51 30.13
CA GLU A 14 13.63 0.32 31.31
C GLU A 14 12.44 1.25 31.12
N LYS A 15 11.41 1.13 31.98
CA LYS A 15 10.12 1.82 31.80
C LYS A 15 10.21 3.35 31.79
N ASN A 16 11.19 3.90 32.50
CA ASN A 16 11.34 5.34 32.72
C ASN A 16 12.63 5.88 32.09
N ALA A 17 13.31 5.09 31.26
CA ALA A 17 14.44 5.59 30.51
C ALA A 17 13.94 6.56 29.42
N GLU A 18 14.71 7.61 29.19
CA GLU A 18 14.50 8.46 28.03
C GLU A 18 14.65 7.61 26.76
N PRO A 19 13.70 7.67 25.81
CA PRO A 19 13.83 6.97 24.56
C PRO A 19 15.05 7.47 23.77
N VAL A 20 15.50 6.68 22.80
CA VAL A 20 16.59 7.02 21.89
C VAL A 20 16.05 7.22 20.48
N ILE A 21 16.80 7.98 19.68
CA ILE A 21 16.46 8.20 18.27
C ILE A 21 16.73 6.89 17.50
N GLU A 22 15.69 6.35 16.87
CA GLU A 22 15.75 5.29 15.86
C GLU A 22 15.65 5.91 14.47
N GLY A 23 16.20 5.24 13.47
CA GLY A 23 16.11 5.67 12.08
C GLY A 23 17.09 6.77 11.67
N PRO A 24 16.94 7.31 10.46
CA PRO A 24 15.91 6.94 9.48
C PRO A 24 16.11 5.50 8.98
N PHE A 25 15.03 4.81 8.64
CA PHE A 25 15.07 3.42 8.19
C PHE A 25 14.20 3.24 6.94
N GLY A 26 14.67 2.48 5.95
CA GLY A 26 13.85 2.15 4.79
C GLY A 26 12.78 1.14 5.20
N ASP A 27 11.51 1.44 4.96
CA ASP A 27 10.40 0.62 5.45
C ASP A 27 9.67 -0.15 4.33
N HIS A 28 8.77 -1.06 4.70
CA HIS A 28 7.95 -1.89 3.81
C HIS A 28 7.02 -1.07 2.90
N THR A 29 6.74 0.18 3.27
CA THR A 29 6.01 1.13 2.40
C THR A 29 6.83 1.53 1.17
N GLY A 30 8.13 1.28 1.19
CA GLY A 30 9.10 1.66 0.15
C GLY A 30 9.66 3.07 0.29
N PHE A 31 9.47 3.69 1.46
CA PHE A 31 9.97 5.02 1.81
C PHE A 31 10.84 4.97 3.06
N TYR A 32 11.71 5.95 3.23
CA TYR A 32 12.39 6.14 4.51
C TYR A 32 11.42 6.69 5.55
N SER A 33 11.30 5.99 6.68
CA SER A 33 10.71 6.55 7.89
C SER A 33 11.58 7.70 8.41
N LEU A 34 10.94 8.73 8.95
CA LEU A 34 11.66 9.81 9.62
C LEU A 34 12.17 9.31 10.98
N PRO A 35 13.29 9.86 11.50
CA PRO A 35 13.76 9.49 12.83
C PRO A 35 12.71 9.78 13.89
N ASP A 36 12.54 8.86 14.85
CA ASP A 36 11.60 9.00 15.95
C ASP A 36 12.14 8.36 17.24
N MET A 37 11.46 8.61 18.36
CA MET A 37 11.89 8.26 19.71
C MET A 37 11.34 6.88 20.11
N TYR A 38 12.24 5.90 20.30
CA TYR A 38 11.89 4.53 20.68
C TYR A 38 12.61 4.05 21.96
N PRO A 39 12.02 3.11 22.71
CA PRO A 39 12.66 2.53 23.88
C PRO A 39 13.96 1.79 23.54
N THR A 40 14.95 1.85 24.42
CA THR A 40 16.17 1.03 24.31
C THR A 40 15.93 -0.38 24.88
N PHE A 41 16.30 -1.41 24.13
CA PHE A 41 16.34 -2.78 24.62
C PHE A 41 17.75 -3.13 25.12
N HIS A 42 17.89 -3.36 26.44
CA HIS A 42 19.15 -3.70 27.08
C HIS A 42 19.36 -5.21 27.08
N ILE A 43 20.25 -5.69 26.22
CA ILE A 43 20.60 -7.11 26.15
C ILE A 43 21.49 -7.49 27.34
N THR A 44 21.08 -8.49 28.10
CA THR A 44 21.82 -9.07 29.22
C THR A 44 22.44 -10.42 28.89
N CYS A 45 21.88 -11.16 27.94
CA CYS A 45 22.42 -12.43 27.47
C CYS A 45 22.09 -12.66 25.99
N ILE A 46 23.04 -13.24 25.25
CA ILE A 46 22.83 -13.77 23.91
C ILE A 46 23.14 -15.26 23.98
N SER A 47 22.13 -16.11 23.77
CA SER A 47 22.32 -17.55 23.64
C SER A 47 22.01 -17.98 22.20
N HIS A 48 22.74 -18.98 21.71
CA HIS A 48 22.57 -19.48 20.35
C HIS A 48 22.99 -20.95 20.26
N ARG A 49 22.44 -21.67 19.27
CA ARG A 49 22.87 -23.04 19.00
C ARG A 49 24.24 -23.08 18.31
N LYS A 50 24.88 -24.25 18.30
CA LYS A 50 26.05 -24.48 17.46
C LYS A 50 25.62 -24.39 15.98
N ASP A 51 26.45 -23.77 15.14
CA ASP A 51 26.21 -23.57 13.71
C ASP A 51 24.91 -22.78 13.43
N ALA A 52 24.63 -21.78 14.27
CA ALA A 52 23.44 -20.92 14.15
C ALA A 52 23.43 -20.11 12.84
N ILE A 53 22.24 -19.99 12.26
CA ILE A 53 21.93 -19.21 11.06
C ILE A 53 21.25 -17.92 11.50
N TYR A 54 21.75 -16.77 11.05
CA TYR A 54 21.14 -15.48 11.31
C TYR A 54 20.16 -15.13 10.18
N PRO A 55 18.83 -15.27 10.37
CA PRO A 55 17.88 -14.83 9.38
C PRO A 55 17.89 -13.29 9.33
N ALA A 56 17.99 -12.76 8.12
CA ALA A 56 17.87 -11.33 7.88
C ALA A 56 16.89 -11.14 6.72
N THR A 57 16.03 -10.14 6.86
CA THR A 57 15.14 -9.71 5.79
C THR A 57 15.41 -8.25 5.46
N LEU A 58 15.02 -7.85 4.26
CA LEU A 58 15.11 -6.47 3.79
C LEU A 58 13.70 -6.03 3.41
N VAL A 59 13.42 -4.76 3.69
CA VAL A 59 12.18 -4.09 3.29
C VAL A 59 12.53 -2.88 2.42
N GLY A 60 11.57 -2.42 1.64
CA GLY A 60 11.76 -1.36 0.65
C GLY A 60 10.64 -1.37 -0.37
N ILE A 61 10.90 -0.85 -1.57
CA ILE A 61 9.90 -0.87 -2.63
C ILE A 61 9.48 -2.33 -2.91
N PRO A 62 8.17 -2.65 -2.90
CA PRO A 62 7.70 -4.00 -3.16
C PRO A 62 8.09 -4.45 -4.59
N PRO A 63 8.21 -5.76 -4.83
CA PRO A 63 8.04 -6.84 -3.86
C PRO A 63 9.30 -7.06 -3.00
N GLN A 64 9.11 -7.32 -1.71
CA GLN A 64 10.14 -7.87 -0.81
C GLN A 64 9.62 -9.17 -0.17
N GLU A 65 10.38 -9.78 0.74
CA GLU A 65 10.02 -11.04 1.39
C GLU A 65 8.68 -10.95 2.16
N ASP A 66 8.40 -9.79 2.71
CA ASP A 66 7.15 -9.42 3.39
C ASP A 66 5.89 -9.64 2.53
N LYS A 67 5.98 -9.53 1.20
CA LYS A 67 4.90 -9.87 0.25
C LYS A 67 4.35 -11.26 0.53
N TYR A 68 5.22 -12.26 0.67
CA TYR A 68 4.81 -13.65 0.83
C TYR A 68 4.16 -13.89 2.20
N ILE A 69 4.61 -13.14 3.21
CA ILE A 69 3.99 -13.12 4.54
C ILE A 69 2.59 -12.48 4.46
N ALA A 70 2.43 -11.39 3.71
CA ALA A 70 1.15 -10.73 3.50
C ALA A 70 0.13 -11.63 2.76
N LEU A 71 0.57 -12.37 1.73
CA LEU A 71 -0.28 -13.33 1.01
C LEU A 71 -0.82 -14.46 1.92
N ALA A 72 -0.03 -14.91 2.89
CA ALA A 72 -0.48 -15.87 3.88
C ALA A 72 -1.47 -15.24 4.88
N THR A 73 -1.16 -14.02 5.32
CA THR A 73 -1.95 -13.22 6.25
C THR A 73 -3.39 -13.04 5.75
N GLU A 74 -3.58 -12.70 4.47
CA GLU A 74 -4.92 -12.53 3.87
C GLU A 74 -5.82 -13.76 4.10
N LYS A 75 -5.27 -14.97 3.90
CA LYS A 75 -6.02 -16.24 4.03
C LYS A 75 -6.32 -16.58 5.48
N ILE A 76 -5.37 -16.30 6.37
CA ILE A 76 -5.49 -16.55 7.81
C ILE A 76 -6.59 -15.67 8.41
N PHE A 77 -6.66 -14.39 8.03
CA PHE A 77 -7.58 -13.43 8.62
C PHE A 77 -8.98 -13.41 7.98
N LEU A 78 -9.12 -13.87 6.73
CA LEU A 78 -10.42 -13.92 6.05
C LEU A 78 -11.47 -14.73 6.83
N SER A 79 -11.11 -15.91 7.36
CA SER A 79 -12.06 -16.77 8.06
C SER A 79 -12.57 -16.15 9.38
N PRO A 80 -11.72 -15.63 10.28
CA PRO A 80 -12.15 -14.87 11.45
C PRO A 80 -13.04 -13.66 11.13
N ILE A 81 -12.70 -12.86 10.12
CA ILE A 81 -13.50 -11.70 9.68
C ILE A 81 -14.92 -12.15 9.29
N LYS A 82 -15.03 -13.22 8.49
CA LYS A 82 -16.32 -13.76 8.06
C LYS A 82 -17.17 -14.24 9.23
N PHE A 83 -16.55 -14.96 10.17
CA PHE A 83 -17.26 -15.51 11.32
C PHE A 83 -17.74 -14.44 12.29
N THR A 84 -16.96 -13.38 12.50
CA THR A 84 -17.20 -12.44 13.61
C THR A 84 -17.98 -11.20 13.21
N MET A 85 -17.84 -10.71 11.97
CA MET A 85 -18.32 -9.36 11.61
C MET A 85 -18.98 -9.25 10.22
N ALA A 86 -18.47 -9.97 9.23
CA ALA A 86 -18.87 -9.78 7.84
C ALA A 86 -19.02 -11.12 7.10
N PRO A 87 -20.01 -11.95 7.45
CA PRO A 87 -20.22 -13.27 6.83
C PRO A 87 -20.46 -13.22 5.33
N GLU A 88 -20.87 -12.07 4.79
CA GLU A 88 -21.03 -11.85 3.36
C GLU A 88 -19.71 -11.74 2.58
N VAL A 89 -18.58 -11.49 3.23
CA VAL A 89 -17.28 -11.40 2.55
C VAL A 89 -16.96 -12.76 1.92
N HIS A 90 -16.87 -12.77 0.60
CA HIS A 90 -16.54 -13.96 -0.15
C HIS A 90 -15.02 -14.18 -0.15
N ASP A 91 -14.28 -13.16 -0.55
CA ASP A 91 -12.83 -13.15 -0.67
C ASP A 91 -12.23 -11.79 -0.29
N LEU A 92 -10.94 -11.78 0.03
CA LEU A 92 -10.14 -10.60 0.34
C LEU A 92 -8.78 -10.76 -0.36
N TYR A 93 -8.44 -9.79 -1.19
CA TYR A 93 -7.14 -9.72 -1.84
C TYR A 93 -6.40 -8.44 -1.45
N LEU A 94 -5.16 -8.61 -1.02
CA LEU A 94 -4.24 -7.53 -0.66
C LEU A 94 -3.13 -7.47 -1.71
N PRO A 95 -3.28 -6.70 -2.80
CA PRO A 95 -2.26 -6.60 -3.84
C PRO A 95 -0.93 -6.12 -3.27
N GLU A 96 0.17 -6.61 -3.84
CA GLU A 96 1.52 -6.32 -3.35
C GLU A 96 1.87 -4.82 -3.45
N GLU A 97 1.34 -4.13 -4.45
CA GLU A 97 1.45 -2.69 -4.63
C GLU A 97 0.80 -1.93 -3.47
N GLY A 98 -0.18 -2.55 -2.81
CA GLY A 98 -0.84 -2.06 -1.60
C GLY A 98 -0.06 -2.30 -0.32
N VAL A 99 1.18 -2.80 -0.37
CA VAL A 99 2.09 -2.98 0.77
C VAL A 99 1.43 -3.66 1.97
N GLY A 100 0.62 -4.69 1.70
CA GLY A 100 -0.02 -5.53 2.70
C GLY A 100 -1.33 -5.01 3.29
N HIS A 101 -1.66 -3.71 3.20
CA HIS A 101 -2.96 -3.20 3.70
C HIS A 101 -3.48 -1.93 3.03
N ASN A 102 -2.65 -1.11 2.41
CA ASN A 102 -3.05 0.19 1.88
C ASN A 102 -4.12 0.07 0.80
N ILE A 103 -4.00 -0.92 -0.09
CA ILE A 103 -5.02 -1.27 -1.07
C ILE A 103 -5.60 -2.64 -0.69
N ALA A 104 -6.93 -2.74 -0.67
CA ALA A 104 -7.64 -3.99 -0.48
C ALA A 104 -8.75 -4.12 -1.54
N VAL A 105 -8.91 -5.32 -2.09
CA VAL A 105 -10.03 -5.68 -2.97
C VAL A 105 -10.86 -6.75 -2.27
N VAL A 106 -12.15 -6.50 -2.12
CA VAL A 106 -13.06 -7.33 -1.31
C VAL A 106 -14.24 -7.74 -2.16
N SER A 107 -14.44 -9.04 -2.36
CA SER A 107 -15.65 -9.54 -3.01
C SER A 107 -16.69 -9.93 -1.97
N ILE A 108 -17.96 -9.59 -2.21
CA ILE A 108 -19.05 -9.82 -1.26
C ILE A 108 -20.24 -10.51 -1.92
N LYS A 109 -20.94 -11.35 -1.17
CA LYS A 109 -22.26 -11.86 -1.56
C LYS A 109 -23.31 -10.82 -1.20
N LYS A 110 -23.45 -9.81 -2.05
CA LYS A 110 -24.40 -8.71 -1.85
C LYS A 110 -25.84 -9.20 -1.91
N SER A 111 -26.67 -8.71 -1.00
CA SER A 111 -28.08 -9.10 -0.85
C SER A 111 -29.01 -7.93 -0.57
N TYR A 112 -28.48 -6.75 -0.27
CA TYR A 112 -29.27 -5.53 -0.04
C TYR A 112 -28.46 -4.25 -0.36
N PRO A 113 -29.16 -3.11 -0.60
CA PRO A 113 -28.55 -1.81 -0.82
C PRO A 113 -27.60 -1.36 0.31
N GLY A 114 -26.44 -0.79 -0.03
CA GLY A 114 -25.48 -0.23 0.94
C GLY A 114 -24.62 -1.27 1.67
N GLN A 115 -24.72 -2.56 1.32
CA GLN A 115 -23.95 -3.61 1.99
C GLN A 115 -22.43 -3.47 1.79
N ALA A 116 -21.96 -2.95 0.64
CA ALA A 116 -20.55 -2.66 0.42
C ALA A 116 -20.00 -1.63 1.44
N ILE A 117 -20.78 -0.58 1.73
CA ILE A 117 -20.43 0.44 2.74
C ILE A 117 -20.35 -0.20 4.13
N LYS A 118 -21.31 -1.05 4.51
CA LYS A 118 -21.27 -1.79 5.78
C LYS A 118 -19.99 -2.61 5.90
N VAL A 119 -19.64 -3.38 4.87
CA VAL A 119 -18.43 -4.24 4.86
C VAL A 119 -17.17 -3.38 4.99
N ALA A 120 -17.09 -2.26 4.29
CA ALA A 120 -15.95 -1.35 4.38
C ALA A 120 -15.73 -0.84 5.81
N HIS A 121 -16.79 -0.40 6.50
CA HIS A 121 -16.69 0.04 7.89
C HIS A 121 -16.36 -1.09 8.86
N ALA A 122 -16.88 -2.31 8.62
CA ALA A 122 -16.51 -3.47 9.44
C ALA A 122 -15.00 -3.75 9.33
N LEU A 123 -14.47 -3.76 8.11
CA LEU A 123 -13.04 -3.98 7.87
C LEU A 123 -12.16 -2.83 8.37
N TRP A 124 -12.58 -1.57 8.19
CA TRP A 124 -11.88 -0.43 8.80
C TRP A 124 -11.90 -0.42 10.33
N GLY A 125 -12.77 -1.21 10.96
CA GLY A 125 -12.80 -1.45 12.41
C GLY A 125 -12.04 -2.70 12.85
N ALA A 126 -11.48 -3.50 11.93
CA ALA A 126 -11.02 -4.86 12.21
C ALA A 126 -9.50 -4.98 12.23
N GLY A 127 -8.90 -5.21 13.41
CA GLY A 127 -7.48 -5.57 13.54
C GLY A 127 -6.57 -4.62 12.74
N GLN A 128 -5.70 -5.19 11.90
CA GLN A 128 -4.78 -4.41 11.05
C GLN A 128 -5.46 -3.78 9.82
N MET A 129 -6.66 -4.23 9.42
CA MET A 129 -7.43 -3.60 8.33
C MET A 129 -7.90 -2.19 8.68
N MET A 130 -7.79 -1.78 9.95
CA MET A 130 -7.97 -0.37 10.33
C MET A 130 -6.98 0.57 9.64
N PHE A 131 -5.84 0.09 9.16
CA PHE A 131 -4.86 0.87 8.41
C PHE A 131 -5.14 0.94 6.91
N ASN A 132 -6.15 0.24 6.40
CA ASN A 132 -6.50 0.31 4.98
C ASN A 132 -6.87 1.74 4.55
N LYS A 133 -6.28 2.17 3.44
CA LYS A 133 -6.51 3.49 2.81
C LYS A 133 -7.59 3.43 1.77
N MET A 134 -7.46 2.45 0.86
CA MET A 134 -8.27 2.30 -0.32
C MET A 134 -8.85 0.90 -0.35
N MET A 135 -10.16 0.82 -0.44
CA MET A 135 -10.89 -0.44 -0.57
C MET A 135 -11.69 -0.43 -1.87
N ILE A 136 -11.62 -1.50 -2.65
CA ILE A 136 -12.50 -1.72 -3.79
C ILE A 136 -13.40 -2.89 -3.43
N VAL A 137 -14.71 -2.70 -3.50
CA VAL A 137 -15.69 -3.74 -3.17
C VAL A 137 -16.42 -4.19 -4.42
N THR A 138 -16.42 -5.50 -4.69
CA THR A 138 -17.05 -6.14 -5.86
C THR A 138 -18.06 -7.21 -5.44
N ASP A 139 -18.85 -7.72 -6.38
CA ASP A 139 -19.67 -8.90 -6.15
C ASP A 139 -18.82 -10.18 -6.12
N ALA A 140 -19.39 -11.25 -5.56
CA ALA A 140 -18.72 -12.52 -5.30
C ALA A 140 -18.36 -13.33 -6.54
N ASP A 141 -18.89 -12.98 -7.71
CA ASP A 141 -18.62 -13.64 -8.99
C ASP A 141 -17.40 -13.05 -9.72
N VAL A 142 -16.79 -11.98 -9.18
CA VAL A 142 -15.57 -11.37 -9.73
C VAL A 142 -14.33 -12.01 -9.14
N ASP A 143 -13.42 -12.52 -9.98
CA ASP A 143 -12.07 -12.88 -9.52
C ASP A 143 -11.26 -11.63 -9.21
N VAL A 144 -11.11 -11.32 -7.92
CA VAL A 144 -10.40 -10.14 -7.43
C VAL A 144 -8.88 -10.16 -7.69
N ARG A 145 -8.33 -11.30 -8.11
CA ARG A 145 -6.90 -11.44 -8.48
C ARG A 145 -6.69 -11.32 -9.99
N ASP A 146 -7.74 -11.41 -10.80
CA ASP A 146 -7.69 -11.09 -12.22
C ASP A 146 -7.85 -9.57 -12.42
N ARG A 147 -6.75 -8.93 -12.82
CA ARG A 147 -6.72 -7.48 -13.03
C ARG A 147 -7.67 -7.05 -14.15
N GLU A 148 -7.79 -7.81 -15.23
CA GLU A 148 -8.66 -7.43 -16.34
C GLU A 148 -10.12 -7.52 -15.92
N GLU A 149 -10.51 -8.61 -15.26
CA GLU A 149 -11.87 -8.81 -14.74
C GLU A 149 -12.27 -7.73 -13.74
N LEU A 150 -11.39 -7.40 -12.79
CA LEU A 150 -11.60 -6.32 -11.82
C LEU A 150 -11.79 -4.95 -12.52
N LEU A 151 -10.96 -4.64 -13.52
CA LEU A 151 -11.07 -3.37 -14.25
C LEU A 151 -12.37 -3.29 -15.07
N GLN A 152 -12.84 -4.40 -15.63
CA GLN A 152 -14.14 -4.49 -16.32
C GLN A 152 -15.30 -4.32 -15.32
N CYS A 153 -15.23 -4.96 -14.15
CA CYS A 153 -16.22 -4.80 -13.08
C CYS A 153 -16.37 -3.32 -12.67
N ILE A 154 -15.25 -2.63 -12.42
CA ILE A 154 -15.27 -1.20 -12.11
C ILE A 154 -15.89 -0.41 -13.27
N GLN A 155 -15.49 -0.68 -14.52
CA GLN A 155 -16.04 0.03 -15.68
C GLN A 155 -17.57 -0.09 -15.80
N GLN A 156 -18.12 -1.24 -15.46
CA GLN A 156 -19.55 -1.54 -15.61
C GLN A 156 -20.41 -1.02 -14.46
N ASN A 157 -19.86 -1.01 -13.23
CA ASN A 157 -20.68 -0.85 -12.02
C ASN A 157 -20.42 0.46 -11.25
N TYR A 158 -19.34 1.17 -11.55
CA TYR A 158 -18.89 2.31 -10.74
C TYR A 158 -19.15 3.67 -11.41
N LEU A 159 -19.84 4.54 -10.70
CA LEU A 159 -20.00 5.97 -10.99
C LEU A 159 -19.27 6.80 -9.92
N PRO A 160 -18.18 7.52 -10.26
CA PRO A 160 -17.30 8.18 -9.30
C PRO A 160 -17.98 8.94 -8.17
N LYS A 161 -18.85 9.90 -8.48
CA LYS A 161 -19.49 10.73 -7.42
C LYS A 161 -20.51 9.98 -6.56
N ARG A 162 -21.12 8.92 -7.10
CA ARG A 162 -22.19 8.17 -6.42
C ARG A 162 -21.60 7.06 -5.56
N ASP A 163 -20.61 6.37 -6.09
CA ASP A 163 -20.13 5.08 -5.59
C ASP A 163 -18.78 5.15 -4.90
N THR A 164 -18.24 6.36 -4.71
CA THR A 164 -17.08 6.59 -3.84
C THR A 164 -17.55 6.99 -2.45
N HIS A 165 -17.12 6.25 -1.43
CA HIS A 165 -17.36 6.57 -0.04
C HIS A 165 -16.08 6.99 0.66
N PHE A 166 -16.13 8.10 1.41
CA PHE A 166 -15.00 8.56 2.20
C PHE A 166 -15.25 8.35 3.69
N SER A 167 -14.19 8.07 4.43
CA SER A 167 -14.18 8.02 5.90
C SER A 167 -12.89 8.62 6.44
N ARG A 168 -12.74 8.60 7.76
CA ARG A 168 -11.51 8.93 8.48
C ARG A 168 -11.31 7.93 9.61
N GLY A 169 -10.06 7.72 10.01
CA GLY A 169 -9.75 6.83 11.12
C GLY A 169 -8.26 6.66 11.34
N PRO A 170 -7.88 5.65 12.13
CA PRO A 170 -6.50 5.28 12.33
C PRO A 170 -5.79 5.01 11.00
N MET A 171 -4.54 5.46 10.90
CA MET A 171 -3.62 5.20 9.80
C MET A 171 -2.35 4.57 10.36
N ASP A 172 -1.58 3.92 9.51
CA ASP A 172 -0.23 3.51 9.89
C ASP A 172 0.56 4.77 10.30
N VAL A 173 1.36 4.67 11.35
CA VAL A 173 2.29 5.73 11.77
C VAL A 173 3.34 6.00 10.69
N LEU A 174 3.63 4.99 9.86
CA LEU A 174 4.53 5.04 8.72
C LEU A 174 3.88 5.67 7.48
N ASP A 175 2.58 5.96 7.51
CA ASP A 175 1.92 6.67 6.43
C ASP A 175 2.41 8.12 6.35
N HIS A 176 3.25 8.41 5.36
CA HIS A 176 3.78 9.75 5.12
C HIS A 176 2.79 10.67 4.41
N ALA A 177 1.81 10.12 3.69
CA ALA A 177 0.84 10.93 2.96
C ALA A 177 -0.26 11.47 3.89
N ALA A 178 -0.57 10.75 4.97
CA ALA A 178 -1.51 11.18 6.00
C ALA A 178 -1.17 12.59 6.52
N GLN A 179 -2.20 13.41 6.67
CA GLN A 179 -2.02 14.78 7.16
C GLN A 179 -1.49 14.83 8.60
N GLN A 180 -1.88 13.87 9.43
CA GLN A 180 -1.44 13.72 10.81
C GLN A 180 -0.90 12.30 11.02
N CYS A 181 0.12 12.15 11.87
CA CYS A 181 0.65 10.83 12.19
C CYS A 181 -0.46 9.96 12.82
N GLY A 182 -0.66 8.76 12.29
CA GLY A 182 -1.64 7.80 12.80
C GLY A 182 -3.11 8.14 12.55
N TYR A 183 -3.44 9.22 11.83
CA TYR A 183 -4.82 9.61 11.54
C TYR A 183 -4.99 10.29 10.17
N GLY A 184 -5.97 9.85 9.39
CA GLY A 184 -6.12 10.31 8.01
C GLY A 184 -7.39 9.83 7.32
N GLY A 185 -7.44 10.09 6.02
CA GLY A 185 -8.56 9.71 5.15
C GLY A 185 -8.62 8.22 4.81
N LYS A 186 -9.82 7.76 4.48
CA LYS A 186 -10.08 6.45 3.88
C LYS A 186 -11.03 6.62 2.69
N ILE A 187 -10.85 5.80 1.65
CA ILE A 187 -11.71 5.78 0.46
C ILE A 187 -12.15 4.35 0.17
N MET A 188 -13.42 4.20 -0.18
CA MET A 188 -13.98 2.97 -0.70
C MET A 188 -14.60 3.24 -2.08
N ILE A 189 -14.29 2.38 -3.05
CA ILE A 189 -14.90 2.32 -4.37
C ILE A 189 -15.88 1.16 -4.37
N ASP A 190 -17.17 1.47 -4.44
CA ASP A 190 -18.22 0.46 -4.56
C ASP A 190 -18.39 0.09 -6.04
N ALA A 191 -17.74 -1.00 -6.44
CA ALA A 191 -17.85 -1.59 -7.78
C ALA A 191 -18.88 -2.73 -7.84
N THR A 192 -19.73 -2.89 -6.83
CA THR A 192 -20.83 -3.88 -6.84
C THR A 192 -21.95 -3.46 -7.79
N VAL A 193 -22.73 -4.42 -8.26
CA VAL A 193 -23.99 -4.18 -8.97
C VAL A 193 -24.93 -3.40 -8.07
N LYS A 194 -25.53 -2.35 -8.63
CA LYS A 194 -26.37 -1.40 -7.89
C LYS A 194 -27.84 -1.77 -7.97
N PHE A 195 -28.47 -1.83 -6.81
CA PHE A 195 -29.91 -1.95 -6.65
C PHE A 195 -30.61 -0.62 -7.02
N ASP A 196 -31.93 -0.65 -7.21
CA ASP A 196 -32.71 0.53 -7.58
C ASP A 196 -32.61 1.63 -6.51
N GLU A 197 -32.57 1.26 -5.23
CA GLU A 197 -32.39 2.19 -4.10
C GLU A 197 -31.02 2.87 -4.10
N GLU A 198 -30.02 2.31 -4.79
CA GLU A 198 -28.69 2.87 -4.98
C GLU A 198 -28.58 3.68 -6.29
N GLY A 199 -29.71 3.90 -6.98
CA GLY A 199 -29.78 4.59 -8.26
C GLY A 199 -29.60 3.68 -9.48
N GLY A 200 -29.60 2.36 -9.29
CA GLY A 200 -29.58 1.35 -10.35
C GLY A 200 -28.27 1.25 -11.13
N SER A 201 -28.23 0.35 -12.11
CA SER A 201 -27.06 0.10 -12.96
C SER A 201 -26.55 1.37 -13.66
N VAL A 202 -25.27 1.38 -14.02
CA VAL A 202 -24.65 2.50 -14.73
C VAL A 202 -25.27 2.68 -16.11
N LYS A 203 -26.07 3.73 -16.28
CA LYS A 203 -26.70 4.10 -17.56
C LYS A 203 -25.85 5.18 -18.25
N ASN A 204 -24.65 4.89 -18.76
CA ASN A 204 -23.87 5.91 -19.48
C ASN A 204 -23.04 5.36 -20.65
N SER A 205 -23.36 5.82 -21.86
CA SER A 205 -22.57 5.66 -23.09
C SER A 205 -21.37 6.62 -23.18
N SER A 206 -21.28 7.63 -22.30
CA SER A 206 -20.19 8.61 -22.26
C SER A 206 -18.93 8.10 -21.53
N ILE A 207 -19.08 7.08 -20.68
CA ILE A 207 -18.00 6.48 -19.89
C ILE A 207 -17.44 5.22 -20.57
N SER A 208 -18.19 4.60 -21.49
CA SER A 208 -17.81 3.34 -22.14
C SER A 208 -16.51 3.39 -22.95
N ASN A 209 -16.08 4.59 -23.37
CA ASN A 209 -14.84 4.79 -24.13
C ASN A 209 -13.67 5.25 -23.26
N LEU A 210 -13.88 5.46 -21.95
CA LEU A 210 -12.82 5.81 -21.01
C LEU A 210 -12.08 4.54 -20.56
N LYS A 211 -10.79 4.70 -20.26
CA LYS A 211 -10.05 3.67 -19.52
C LYS A 211 -10.66 3.56 -18.11
N THR A 212 -10.62 2.39 -17.49
CA THR A 212 -11.01 2.27 -16.08
C THR A 212 -10.07 3.09 -15.19
N LEU A 213 -8.77 2.82 -15.30
CA LEU A 213 -7.70 3.56 -14.63
C LEU A 213 -6.88 4.32 -15.68
N HIS A 214 -6.48 5.55 -15.34
CA HIS A 214 -5.55 6.33 -16.15
C HIS A 214 -4.47 6.93 -15.27
N PHE A 215 -3.22 6.48 -15.48
CA PHE A 215 -2.04 7.07 -14.86
C PHE A 215 -1.52 8.20 -15.75
N THR A 216 -1.28 9.37 -15.18
CA THR A 216 -0.80 10.52 -15.94
C THR A 216 0.04 11.45 -15.06
N SER A 217 0.98 12.18 -15.64
CA SER A 217 1.61 13.34 -14.98
C SER A 217 1.02 14.68 -15.41
N ASN A 218 0.08 14.65 -16.37
CA ASN A 218 -0.60 15.83 -16.91
C ASN A 218 -2.01 15.94 -16.32
N VAL A 219 -2.25 16.99 -15.54
CA VAL A 219 -3.54 17.25 -14.88
C VAL A 219 -4.69 17.52 -15.85
N ASP A 220 -4.37 17.90 -17.10
CA ASP A 220 -5.35 18.17 -18.14
C ASP A 220 -5.72 16.90 -18.95
N GLU A 221 -4.97 15.80 -18.79
CA GLU A 221 -5.17 14.55 -19.53
C GLU A 221 -5.90 13.50 -18.67
N LEU A 222 -7.20 13.68 -18.50
CA LEU A 222 -8.04 12.81 -17.67
C LEU A 222 -8.83 11.81 -18.52
N LEU A 223 -8.17 10.73 -18.98
CA LEU A 223 -8.74 9.74 -19.91
C LEU A 223 -9.40 8.54 -19.20
N GLY A 224 -9.39 8.50 -17.87
CA GLY A 224 -9.92 7.41 -17.07
C GLY A 224 -11.22 7.74 -16.32
N ILE A 225 -11.90 6.70 -15.84
CA ILE A 225 -12.95 6.82 -14.80
C ILE A 225 -12.31 7.24 -13.48
N VAL A 226 -11.19 6.60 -13.14
CA VAL A 226 -10.28 6.99 -12.06
C VAL A 226 -8.96 7.43 -12.67
N ASN A 227 -8.53 8.64 -12.35
CA ASN A 227 -7.31 9.24 -12.86
C ASN A 227 -6.33 9.45 -11.71
N ILE A 228 -5.11 8.94 -11.87
CA ILE A 228 -4.06 8.97 -10.86
C ILE A 228 -2.97 9.91 -11.39
N ILE A 229 -2.77 11.02 -10.69
CA ILE A 229 -1.77 12.03 -11.06
C ILE A 229 -0.45 11.72 -10.37
N LEU A 230 0.62 11.60 -11.14
CA LEU A 230 1.96 11.22 -10.69
C LEU A 230 3.00 12.31 -10.99
N ASP A 231 4.15 12.22 -10.34
CA ASP A 231 5.19 13.26 -10.41
C ASP A 231 5.84 13.39 -11.81
N ASN A 232 5.88 12.30 -12.59
CA ASN A 232 6.45 12.32 -13.93
C ASN A 232 5.88 11.25 -14.87
N GLU A 233 6.11 11.44 -16.16
CA GLU A 233 5.56 10.59 -17.23
C GLU A 233 6.13 9.15 -17.22
N ARG A 234 7.39 8.96 -16.80
CA ARG A 234 8.01 7.62 -16.75
C ARG A 234 7.38 6.77 -15.65
N LEU A 235 6.99 7.36 -14.52
CA LEU A 235 6.17 6.71 -13.49
C LEU A 235 4.78 6.38 -14.04
N ALA A 236 4.14 7.32 -14.74
CA ALA A 236 2.81 7.10 -15.31
C ALA A 236 2.76 6.00 -16.39
N LYS A 237 3.89 5.68 -17.03
CA LYS A 237 3.99 4.57 -18.00
C LYS A 237 4.30 3.21 -17.36
N ASN A 238 4.56 3.16 -16.05
CA ASN A 238 4.82 1.93 -15.32
C ASN A 238 3.66 1.66 -14.36
N ASP A 239 2.70 0.85 -14.80
CA ASP A 239 1.49 0.54 -14.03
C ASP A 239 1.77 0.01 -12.62
N TYR A 240 2.82 -0.80 -12.45
CA TYR A 240 3.17 -1.38 -11.15
C TYR A 240 3.57 -0.29 -10.15
N PHE A 241 4.53 0.56 -10.52
CA PHE A 241 4.94 1.66 -9.66
C PHE A 241 3.84 2.72 -9.50
N ALA A 242 3.03 2.95 -10.53
CA ALA A 242 1.88 3.82 -10.44
C ALA A 242 0.85 3.32 -9.41
N MET A 243 0.57 2.01 -9.37
CA MET A 243 -0.29 1.38 -8.37
C MET A 243 0.33 1.42 -6.97
N TRP A 244 1.63 1.19 -6.84
CA TRP A 244 2.32 1.30 -5.56
C TRP A 244 2.25 2.74 -5.01
N LEU A 245 2.46 3.74 -5.86
CA LEU A 245 2.33 5.15 -5.48
C LEU A 245 0.86 5.50 -5.18
N LEU A 246 -0.12 4.93 -5.89
CA LEU A 246 -1.52 5.04 -5.51
C LEU A 246 -1.76 4.50 -4.10
N GLY A 247 -1.15 3.37 -3.70
CA GLY A 247 -1.28 2.87 -2.33
C GLY A 247 -0.66 3.78 -1.27
N ASN A 248 0.34 4.58 -1.62
CA ASN A 248 1.21 5.21 -0.63
C ASN A 248 1.16 6.76 -0.59
N ASN A 249 0.97 7.43 -1.73
CA ASN A 249 1.25 8.86 -1.89
C ASN A 249 0.03 9.80 -1.82
N PHE A 250 -1.10 9.33 -1.31
CA PHE A 250 -2.28 10.17 -1.15
C PHE A 250 -2.95 10.00 0.21
N ASP A 251 -3.47 11.11 0.74
CA ASP A 251 -4.48 11.09 1.79
C ASP A 251 -5.87 11.13 1.12
N PRO A 252 -6.71 10.10 1.32
CA PRO A 252 -7.99 9.99 0.63
C PRO A 252 -8.95 11.17 0.78
N VAL A 253 -8.85 11.98 1.84
CA VAL A 253 -9.76 13.11 2.06
C VAL A 253 -9.14 14.46 1.71
N ARG A 254 -7.84 14.52 1.38
CA ARG A 254 -7.14 15.75 0.95
C ARG A 254 -6.87 15.77 -0.55
N ASP A 255 -6.50 14.63 -1.10
CA ASP A 255 -5.84 14.52 -2.41
C ASP A 255 -6.77 14.03 -3.52
N PHE A 256 -8.08 14.05 -3.29
CA PHE A 256 -9.06 13.71 -4.31
C PHE A 256 -9.76 14.96 -4.88
N SER A 257 -10.29 14.81 -6.09
CA SER A 257 -11.27 15.73 -6.66
C SER A 257 -12.16 15.01 -7.67
N TYR A 258 -13.24 15.67 -8.09
CA TYR A 258 -14.07 15.21 -9.20
C TYR A 258 -14.03 16.22 -10.34
N VAL A 259 -13.65 15.78 -11.53
CA VAL A 259 -13.60 16.60 -12.74
C VAL A 259 -14.42 15.91 -13.82
N ASP A 260 -15.45 16.59 -14.34
CA ASP A 260 -16.33 16.06 -15.38
C ASP A 260 -16.90 14.65 -15.12
N GLY A 261 -17.23 14.38 -13.84
CA GLY A 261 -17.77 13.10 -13.41
C GLY A 261 -16.73 11.99 -13.21
N LYS A 262 -15.44 12.27 -13.40
CA LYS A 262 -14.32 11.36 -13.17
C LYS A 262 -13.73 11.56 -11.77
N LEU A 263 -13.24 10.50 -11.15
CA LEU A 263 -12.43 10.59 -9.93
C LEU A 263 -11.00 10.96 -10.32
N VAL A 264 -10.41 11.92 -9.61
CA VAL A 264 -9.01 12.29 -9.74
C VAL A 264 -8.34 12.15 -8.38
N ILE A 265 -7.22 11.42 -8.33
CA ILE A 265 -6.41 11.19 -7.13
C ILE A 265 -5.01 11.74 -7.39
N ASP A 266 -4.59 12.72 -6.59
CA ASP A 266 -3.28 13.34 -6.68
C ASP A 266 -2.26 12.54 -5.86
N CYS A 267 -1.47 11.70 -6.52
CA CYS A 267 -0.41 10.86 -5.90
C CYS A 267 0.99 11.46 -6.05
N ARG A 268 1.09 12.75 -6.39
CA ARG A 268 2.37 13.49 -6.43
C ARG A 268 2.94 13.71 -5.05
N SER A 269 4.24 13.95 -4.97
CA SER A 269 4.90 14.33 -3.73
C SER A 269 4.33 15.65 -3.17
N LYS A 270 4.10 15.74 -1.85
CA LYS A 270 3.52 16.95 -1.23
C LYS A 270 4.58 17.83 -0.60
N SER A 271 4.51 19.13 -0.89
CA SER A 271 5.34 20.13 -0.23
C SER A 271 4.71 20.61 1.08
N LYS A 272 5.56 21.03 2.03
CA LYS A 272 5.10 21.69 3.26
C LYS A 272 4.19 22.88 2.92
N GLY A 273 3.02 22.93 3.56
CA GLY A 273 1.99 23.94 3.34
C GLY A 273 0.92 23.55 2.31
N TYR A 274 1.13 22.55 1.46
CA TYR A 274 0.12 22.08 0.52
C TYR A 274 -1.11 21.55 1.26
N LYS A 275 -2.25 22.27 1.17
CA LYS A 275 -3.52 21.92 1.81
C LYS A 275 -3.37 21.51 3.29
N GLY A 276 -2.49 22.18 4.03
CA GLY A 276 -2.24 21.90 5.45
C GLY A 276 -1.38 20.66 5.72
N PHE A 277 -0.63 20.16 4.74
CA PHE A 277 0.44 19.18 4.95
C PHE A 277 1.64 19.83 5.65
N THR A 278 2.14 19.21 6.71
CA THR A 278 3.13 19.84 7.63
C THR A 278 4.48 19.13 7.67
N ARG A 279 4.57 17.91 7.15
CA ARG A 279 5.74 17.04 7.24
C ARG A 279 6.68 17.23 6.05
N ASP A 280 7.92 16.77 6.19
CA ASP A 280 8.78 16.56 5.02
C ASP A 280 8.31 15.34 4.26
N TRP A 281 8.36 15.40 2.93
CA TRP A 281 8.08 14.24 2.09
C TRP A 281 9.28 13.30 2.13
N PRO A 282 9.10 12.01 2.45
CA PRO A 282 10.22 11.08 2.59
C PRO A 282 10.84 10.75 1.25
N GLU A 283 12.09 10.33 1.30
CA GLU A 283 12.80 9.78 0.17
C GLU A 283 12.44 8.30 -0.03
N TYR A 284 12.62 7.79 -1.24
CA TYR A 284 12.38 6.39 -1.57
C TYR A 284 13.46 5.49 -0.93
N ALA A 285 13.04 4.37 -0.33
CA ALA A 285 13.94 3.38 0.24
C ALA A 285 14.58 2.53 -0.87
N LEU A 286 15.71 3.01 -1.40
CA LEU A 286 16.41 2.39 -2.53
C LEU A 286 17.78 1.83 -2.14
N SER A 287 18.11 0.67 -2.70
CA SER A 287 19.48 0.15 -2.68
C SER A 287 20.41 1.00 -3.55
N SER A 288 21.65 1.22 -3.09
CA SER A 288 22.69 1.86 -3.91
C SER A 288 23.12 0.94 -5.06
N ASN A 289 23.68 1.53 -6.12
CA ASN A 289 24.17 0.75 -7.27
C ASN A 289 25.29 -0.23 -6.85
N SER A 290 26.18 0.19 -5.95
CA SER A 290 27.24 -0.67 -5.41
C SER A 290 26.69 -1.88 -4.65
N THR A 291 25.63 -1.69 -3.85
CA THR A 291 24.97 -2.80 -3.14
C THR A 291 24.34 -3.76 -4.16
N ILE A 292 23.63 -3.24 -5.16
CA ILE A 292 22.99 -4.03 -6.20
C ILE A 292 24.04 -4.86 -6.96
N GLU A 293 25.16 -4.26 -7.37
CA GLU A 293 26.25 -4.96 -8.05
C GLU A 293 26.84 -6.09 -7.21
N VAL A 294 27.08 -5.85 -5.92
CA VAL A 294 27.60 -6.87 -4.98
C VAL A 294 26.62 -8.03 -4.84
N ILE A 295 25.33 -7.76 -4.68
CA ILE A 295 24.31 -8.82 -4.55
C ILE A 295 24.18 -9.60 -5.86
N ASN A 296 24.11 -8.92 -7.00
CA ASN A 296 24.02 -9.56 -8.32
C ASN A 296 25.22 -10.48 -8.58
N SER A 297 26.43 -10.08 -8.17
CA SER A 297 27.66 -10.88 -8.33
C SER A 297 27.62 -12.22 -7.56
N LYS A 298 26.75 -12.34 -6.56
CA LYS A 298 26.57 -13.55 -5.76
C LYS A 298 25.44 -14.42 -6.27
N TRP A 299 24.59 -13.96 -7.17
CA TRP A 299 23.36 -14.67 -7.53
C TRP A 299 23.61 -16.10 -8.01
N GLU A 300 24.52 -16.26 -8.97
CA GLU A 300 24.86 -17.58 -9.54
C GLU A 300 25.46 -18.52 -8.48
N THR A 301 26.18 -17.99 -7.48
CA THR A 301 26.81 -18.80 -6.43
C THR A 301 25.81 -19.30 -5.39
N LEU A 302 24.65 -18.65 -5.26
CA LEU A 302 23.59 -19.05 -4.34
C LEU A 302 22.78 -20.25 -4.87
N GLY A 303 22.71 -20.44 -6.19
CA GLY A 303 22.00 -21.58 -6.80
C GLY A 303 20.48 -21.58 -6.53
N ILE A 304 19.88 -20.41 -6.31
CA ILE A 304 18.48 -20.24 -5.86
C ILE A 304 17.46 -20.01 -6.99
N GLY A 305 17.87 -20.21 -8.25
CA GLY A 305 16.97 -20.12 -9.42
C GLY A 305 17.27 -18.96 -10.36
N GLU A 306 16.27 -18.60 -11.17
CA GLU A 306 16.37 -17.54 -12.19
C GLU A 306 16.71 -16.18 -11.57
N PHE A 307 17.53 -15.39 -12.26
CA PHE A 307 17.92 -14.07 -11.79
C PHE A 307 16.73 -13.12 -11.68
N ILE A 308 16.53 -12.57 -10.48
CA ILE A 308 15.53 -11.55 -10.21
C ILE A 308 16.22 -10.19 -10.13
N GLU A 309 15.81 -9.27 -11.01
CA GLU A 309 16.34 -7.92 -11.00
C GLU A 309 15.88 -7.12 -9.76
N SER A 310 16.78 -6.30 -9.21
CA SER A 310 16.48 -5.44 -8.05
C SER A 310 15.29 -4.51 -8.32
N PRO A 311 14.27 -4.47 -7.45
CA PRO A 311 13.18 -3.48 -7.53
C PRO A 311 13.68 -2.04 -7.52
N SER A 312 14.77 -1.77 -6.79
CA SER A 312 15.41 -0.45 -6.78
C SER A 312 16.00 -0.08 -8.14
N ALA A 313 16.63 -1.03 -8.85
CA ALA A 313 17.18 -0.78 -10.18
C ALA A 313 16.06 -0.49 -11.19
N LEU A 314 14.97 -1.26 -11.13
CA LEU A 314 13.77 -1.05 -11.95
C LEU A 314 13.16 0.34 -11.71
N PHE A 315 13.01 0.72 -10.44
CA PHE A 315 12.42 2.01 -10.07
C PHE A 315 13.28 3.20 -10.48
N LYS A 316 14.62 3.11 -10.34
CA LYS A 316 15.54 4.18 -10.75
C LYS A 316 15.40 4.55 -12.23
N ARG A 317 15.01 3.62 -13.12
CA ARG A 317 14.75 3.89 -14.55
C ARG A 317 13.59 4.85 -14.78
N CYS A 318 12.66 4.98 -13.83
CA CYS A 318 11.57 5.95 -13.87
C CYS A 318 12.05 7.39 -13.62
N PHE A 319 13.32 7.61 -13.32
CA PHE A 319 13.91 8.94 -13.14
C PHE A 319 15.06 9.16 -14.13
N PRO A 320 15.41 10.43 -14.44
CA PRO A 320 16.56 10.71 -15.29
C PRO A 320 17.88 10.26 -14.63
N ASP A 321 18.93 10.02 -15.41
CA ASP A 321 20.22 9.48 -14.91
C ASP A 321 20.95 10.39 -13.90
N ASN A 322 20.58 11.67 -13.85
CA ASN A 322 21.07 12.64 -12.88
C ASN A 322 20.17 12.80 -11.65
N TYR A 323 19.14 11.95 -11.50
CA TYR A 323 18.41 11.80 -10.25
C TYR A 323 19.42 11.30 -9.22
N LYS A 324 19.97 12.25 -8.46
CA LYS A 324 20.85 11.93 -7.35
C LYS A 324 20.06 10.97 -6.48
N ASP A 325 20.66 9.83 -6.11
CA ASP A 325 20.26 9.09 -4.92
C ASP A 325 20.24 10.15 -3.81
N TYR A 326 19.06 10.70 -3.55
CA TYR A 326 18.88 11.74 -2.55
C TYR A 326 19.29 11.08 -1.22
N LYS A 327 20.13 11.84 -0.51
CA LYS A 327 21.00 11.46 0.61
C LYS A 327 20.98 9.98 0.99
N SER A 328 21.98 9.22 0.53
CA SER A 328 22.53 8.17 1.39
C SER A 328 22.78 8.84 2.74
N TYR A 329 22.01 8.51 3.78
CA TYR A 329 22.31 8.95 5.13
C TYR A 329 23.68 8.34 5.47
N LYS A 330 24.73 9.11 5.17
CA LYS A 330 26.06 8.84 5.69
C LYS A 330 25.90 8.96 7.19
N LYS A 331 25.96 7.82 7.88
CA LYS A 331 26.39 7.80 9.27
C LYS A 331 27.79 8.40 9.26
N ASP A 332 27.90 9.63 9.75
CA ASP A 332 29.19 10.21 10.15
C ASP A 332 29.82 9.35 11.26
#